data_AF-A0A7S2CRK1-F1
#
_entry.id   AF-A0A7S2CRK1-F1
#
_cell.length_a   1.000
_cell.length_b   1.000
_cell.length_c   1.000
_cell.angle_alpha   90.00
_cell.angle_beta   90.00
_cell.angle_gamma   90.00
#
_symmetry.space_group_name_H-M   'P 1'
#
loop_
_entity.id
_entity.type
_entity.pdbx_description
1 polymer ?
#
loop_
_entity_poly.entity_id
_entity_poly.type
_entity_poly.pdbx_seq_one_letter_code
_entity_poly.pdbx_strand_id
1 'polypeptide(L)'
;TSLVVFVMLGLCVTSAHVHCPRLAKVVALAAIFLPTASASASTAASSPTILSCSWSDLAAGTDCAARALVLDGALAVTGVPALARARENALRAVARCTEERPDEAQQHMLEDGTLRRTVGARTVKGSSEPLVASCGAEATAETDALRAIVDAATRRFVRALEPLVSAGRGLPGGAETLGELVLDAEHLEHFHAYYPRRGDERPAGVTGEHHARNAAPTPHRELSRASLA
;
A
#
# COMPACT_ATOMS: atom_id res chain seq x y z
N THR A 1 1.16 -2.50 -16.89
CA THR A 1 1.31 -1.89 -15.55
C THR A 1 0.22 -2.40 -14.65
N SER A 2 0.59 -2.83 -13.45
CA SER A 2 -0.33 -3.43 -12.48
C SER A 2 -0.45 -2.52 -11.26
N LEU A 3 -1.64 -2.39 -10.70
CA LEU A 3 -1.88 -1.83 -9.37
C LEU A 3 -1.93 -2.98 -8.38
N VAL A 4 -1.01 -3.02 -7.42
CA VAL A 4 -1.09 -4.02 -6.35
C VAL A 4 -1.97 -3.46 -5.24
N VAL A 5 -3.09 -4.13 -4.97
CA VAL A 5 -3.97 -3.78 -3.86
C VAL A 5 -3.70 -4.75 -2.73
N PHE A 6 -3.11 -4.26 -1.65
CA PHE A 6 -2.96 -5.02 -0.42
C PHE A 6 -4.21 -4.81 0.43
N VAL A 7 -5.00 -5.86 0.59
CA VAL A 7 -6.02 -5.88 1.63
C VAL A 7 -5.39 -6.49 2.87
N MET A 8 -4.94 -5.66 3.79
CA MET A 8 -4.66 -6.11 5.15
C MET A 8 -6.00 -6.35 5.84
N LEU A 9 -6.69 -7.43 5.48
CA LEU A 9 -7.75 -7.99 6.30
C LEU A 9 -7.06 -8.47 7.56
N GLY A 10 -7.08 -7.63 8.61
CA GLY A 10 -6.73 -8.01 9.96
C GLY A 10 -7.70 -9.08 10.47
N LEU A 11 -7.63 -10.28 9.92
CA LEU A 11 -8.26 -11.49 10.45
C LEU A 11 -7.43 -11.95 11.65
N CYS A 12 -7.37 -11.11 12.69
CA CYS A 12 -7.24 -11.65 14.03
C CYS A 12 -8.59 -12.29 14.36
N VAL A 13 -8.72 -13.58 14.06
CA VAL A 13 -9.73 -14.44 14.67
C VAL A 13 -9.38 -14.53 16.15
N THR A 14 -9.78 -13.54 16.94
CA THR A 14 -9.93 -13.70 18.39
C THR A 14 -11.24 -14.44 18.63
N SER A 15 -11.29 -15.70 18.23
CA SER A 15 -12.27 -16.62 18.80
C SER A 15 -11.66 -17.12 20.11
N ALA A 16 -12.08 -16.52 21.21
CA ALA A 16 -11.90 -17.10 22.53
C ALA A 16 -12.51 -18.51 22.50
N HIS A 17 -11.76 -19.50 22.96
CA HIS A 17 -12.11 -20.94 23.01
C HIS A 17 -11.81 -21.78 21.76
N VAL A 18 -10.53 -21.92 21.40
CA VAL A 18 -10.02 -23.21 20.91
C VAL A 18 -8.72 -23.53 21.64
N HIS A 19 -8.74 -24.61 22.43
CA HIS A 19 -7.57 -25.18 23.08
C HIS A 19 -6.55 -25.63 22.03
N CYS A 20 -5.34 -25.06 22.08
CA CYS A 20 -4.18 -25.56 21.35
C CYS A 20 -3.41 -26.50 22.30
N PRO A 21 -3.47 -27.84 22.12
CA PRO A 21 -2.75 -28.74 23.01
C PRO A 21 -1.25 -28.66 22.73
N ARG A 22 -0.53 -28.16 23.73
CA ARG A 22 0.93 -28.22 23.82
C ARG A 22 1.38 -29.68 23.86
N LEU A 23 2.13 -30.13 22.86
CA LEU A 23 2.95 -31.33 22.95
C LEU A 23 4.43 -30.92 23.05
N ALA A 24 4.89 -30.81 24.29
CA ALA A 24 6.31 -30.82 24.61
C ALA A 24 6.85 -32.24 24.40
N LYS A 25 7.82 -32.40 23.51
CA LYS A 25 8.74 -33.53 23.54
C LYS A 25 10.17 -33.00 23.55
N VAL A 26 10.76 -33.11 24.73
CA VAL A 26 12.20 -32.98 24.96
C VAL A 26 12.89 -34.14 24.25
N VAL A 27 13.73 -33.83 23.27
CA VAL A 27 14.73 -34.77 22.75
C VAL A 27 16.07 -34.08 22.88
N ALA A 28 16.85 -34.54 23.87
CA ALA A 28 18.26 -34.22 23.98
C ALA A 28 19.01 -34.92 22.85
N LEU A 29 19.69 -34.16 21.99
CA LEU A 29 20.58 -34.70 20.96
C LEU A 29 22.00 -34.23 21.22
N ALA A 30 22.91 -35.20 21.32
CA ALA A 30 24.34 -35.00 21.48
C ALA A 30 24.93 -34.27 20.26
N ALA A 31 25.73 -33.24 20.51
CA ALA A 31 26.44 -32.49 19.48
C ALA A 31 27.70 -33.24 19.03
N ILE A 32 27.67 -33.79 17.82
CA ILE A 32 28.86 -34.25 17.09
C ILE A 32 29.25 -33.10 16.15
N PHE A 33 30.38 -32.45 16.41
CA PHE A 33 30.94 -31.42 15.53
C PHE A 33 31.64 -32.10 14.33
N LEU A 34 30.96 -32.13 13.18
CA LEU A 34 31.61 -32.33 11.88
C LEU A 34 31.79 -30.99 11.17
N PRO A 35 32.96 -30.73 10.53
CA PRO A 35 33.17 -29.54 9.72
C PRO A 35 32.39 -29.69 8.41
N THR A 36 31.18 -29.14 8.36
CA THR A 36 30.42 -29.01 7.11
C THR A 36 30.95 -27.83 6.32
N ALA A 37 31.63 -28.11 5.20
CA ALA A 37 31.89 -27.13 4.17
C ALA A 37 30.54 -26.55 3.70
N SER A 38 30.26 -25.30 4.07
CA SER A 38 29.06 -24.60 3.60
C SER A 38 29.25 -24.23 2.15
N ALA A 39 28.79 -25.12 1.26
CA ALA A 39 28.49 -24.73 -0.11
C ALA A 39 27.29 -23.77 -0.04
N SER A 40 27.56 -22.47 -0.16
CA SER A 40 26.53 -21.46 -0.36
C SER A 40 25.86 -21.71 -1.71
N ALA A 41 24.89 -22.60 -1.74
CA ALA A 41 23.98 -22.73 -2.87
C ALA A 41 23.19 -21.43 -2.94
N SER A 42 23.52 -20.58 -3.91
CA SER A 42 22.70 -19.44 -4.29
C SER A 42 21.39 -19.97 -4.86
N THR A 43 20.43 -20.26 -3.99
CA THR A 43 19.05 -20.47 -4.40
C THR A 43 18.58 -19.13 -4.95
N ALA A 44 18.50 -19.03 -6.28
CA ALA A 44 17.78 -17.95 -6.92
C ALA A 44 16.39 -17.90 -6.28
N ALA A 45 16.16 -16.88 -5.46
CA ALA A 45 14.88 -16.72 -4.78
C ALA A 45 13.82 -16.59 -5.86
N SER A 46 12.95 -17.59 -5.97
CA SER A 46 11.75 -17.51 -6.80
C SER A 46 10.92 -16.36 -6.25
N SER A 47 10.85 -15.25 -6.98
CA SER A 47 10.03 -14.10 -6.59
C SER A 47 8.60 -14.59 -6.39
N PRO A 48 7.98 -14.33 -5.22
CA PRO A 48 6.60 -14.71 -4.99
C PRO A 48 5.71 -14.04 -6.05
N THR A 49 4.94 -14.84 -6.77
CA THR A 49 3.97 -14.36 -7.76
C THR A 49 2.61 -14.24 -7.11
N ILE A 50 2.09 -13.01 -7.03
CA ILE A 50 0.69 -12.77 -6.64
C ILE A 50 -0.23 -12.94 -7.85
N LEU A 51 -1.43 -13.49 -7.64
CA LEU A 51 -2.44 -13.64 -8.69
C LEU A 51 -2.90 -12.26 -9.16
N SER A 52 -3.06 -12.16 -10.48
CA SER A 52 -3.48 -10.92 -11.13
C SER A 52 -4.88 -11.06 -11.75
N CYS A 53 -5.71 -10.04 -11.54
CA CYS A 53 -7.03 -9.92 -12.15
C CYS A 53 -7.03 -8.73 -13.12
N SER A 54 -7.64 -8.87 -14.29
CA SER A 54 -7.77 -7.74 -15.21
C SER A 54 -8.85 -6.76 -14.74
N TRP A 55 -8.75 -5.51 -15.20
CA TRP A 55 -9.77 -4.49 -14.99
C TRP A 55 -11.17 -4.93 -15.46
N SER A 56 -11.21 -5.70 -16.55
CA SER A 56 -12.41 -6.33 -17.10
C SER A 56 -12.94 -7.46 -16.22
N ASP A 57 -12.07 -8.26 -15.59
CA ASP A 57 -12.52 -9.33 -14.67
C ASP A 57 -13.26 -8.74 -13.47
N LEU A 58 -12.71 -7.66 -12.89
CA LEU A 58 -13.38 -6.92 -11.81
C LEU A 58 -14.69 -6.29 -12.27
N ALA A 59 -14.80 -5.91 -13.55
CA ALA A 59 -16.02 -5.39 -14.15
C ALA A 59 -17.14 -6.41 -14.19
N ALA A 60 -16.77 -7.62 -14.62
CA ALA A 60 -17.69 -8.70 -14.91
C ALA A 60 -18.10 -9.46 -13.64
N GLY A 61 -17.47 -9.15 -12.50
CA GLY A 61 -17.75 -9.83 -11.23
C GLY A 61 -17.31 -11.30 -11.26
N THR A 62 -16.19 -11.61 -11.93
CA THR A 62 -15.66 -12.99 -11.95
C THR A 62 -15.08 -13.37 -10.59
N ASP A 63 -14.94 -14.66 -10.34
CA ASP A 63 -14.34 -15.20 -9.10
C ASP A 63 -12.83 -14.90 -8.97
N CYS A 64 -12.23 -14.14 -9.90
CA CYS A 64 -10.80 -13.84 -9.87
C CYS A 64 -10.39 -13.17 -8.56
N ALA A 65 -11.12 -12.14 -8.12
CA ALA A 65 -10.78 -11.40 -6.90
C ALA A 65 -10.89 -12.28 -5.65
N ALA A 66 -11.96 -13.06 -5.54
CA ALA A 66 -12.15 -14.01 -4.46
C ALA A 66 -11.01 -15.04 -4.40
N ARG A 67 -10.67 -15.65 -5.54
CA ARG A 67 -9.59 -16.65 -5.64
C ARG A 67 -8.23 -16.06 -5.28
N ALA A 68 -7.91 -14.88 -5.77
CA ALA A 68 -6.65 -14.20 -5.46
C ALA A 68 -6.50 -13.97 -3.96
N LEU A 69 -7.56 -13.47 -3.30
CA LEU A 69 -7.53 -13.24 -1.86
C LEU A 69 -7.43 -14.54 -1.04
N VAL A 70 -8.07 -15.62 -1.49
CA VAL A 70 -7.96 -16.93 -0.81
C VAL A 70 -6.55 -17.52 -0.94
N LEU A 71 -5.92 -17.41 -2.11
CA LEU A 71 -4.62 -18.02 -2.39
C LEU A 71 -3.47 -17.19 -1.86
N ASP A 72 -3.50 -15.89 -2.10
CA ASP A 72 -2.35 -15.01 -1.88
C ASP A 72 -2.60 -13.93 -0.81
N GLY A 73 -3.84 -13.76 -0.34
CA GLY A 73 -4.22 -12.67 0.57
C GLY A 73 -4.14 -11.27 -0.07
N ALA A 74 -3.79 -11.18 -1.35
CA ALA A 74 -3.63 -9.94 -2.10
C ALA A 74 -3.89 -10.21 -3.58
N LEU A 75 -4.05 -9.15 -4.39
CA LEU A 75 -4.13 -9.30 -5.83
C LEU A 75 -3.53 -8.11 -6.58
N ALA A 76 -3.05 -8.38 -7.78
CA ALA A 76 -2.62 -7.35 -8.72
C ALA A 76 -3.74 -7.06 -9.74
N VAL A 77 -4.21 -5.81 -9.81
CA VAL A 77 -5.14 -5.38 -10.85
C VAL A 77 -4.36 -4.93 -12.09
N THR A 78 -4.60 -5.56 -13.23
CA THR A 78 -3.95 -5.23 -14.51
C THR A 78 -4.90 -4.53 -15.46
N GLY A 79 -4.36 -3.83 -16.46
CA GLY A 79 -5.18 -3.21 -17.51
C GLY A 79 -6.04 -2.03 -17.05
N VAL A 80 -5.71 -1.40 -15.92
CA VAL A 80 -6.40 -0.18 -15.46
C VAL A 80 -6.16 0.94 -16.48
N PRO A 81 -7.22 1.53 -17.07
CA PRO A 81 -7.08 2.60 -18.06
C PRO A 81 -6.29 3.80 -17.52
N ALA A 82 -5.39 4.34 -18.34
CA ALA A 82 -4.54 5.52 -18.06
C ALA A 82 -3.57 5.43 -16.86
N LEU A 83 -3.66 4.40 -16.01
CA LEU A 83 -2.86 4.27 -14.79
C LEU A 83 -1.35 4.39 -15.04
N ALA A 84 -0.83 3.73 -16.07
CA ALA A 84 0.61 3.74 -16.37
C ALA A 84 1.13 5.16 -16.65
N ARG A 85 0.41 5.90 -17.50
CA ARG A 85 0.76 7.27 -17.88
C ARG A 85 0.61 8.23 -16.70
N ALA A 86 -0.51 8.15 -15.98
CA ALA A 86 -0.73 9.00 -14.81
C ALA A 86 0.32 8.75 -13.72
N ARG A 87 0.72 7.50 -13.50
CA ARG A 87 1.78 7.14 -12.55
C ARG A 87 3.12 7.75 -12.96
N GLU A 88 3.50 7.63 -14.22
CA GLU A 88 4.74 8.21 -14.73
C GLU A 88 4.76 9.73 -14.57
N ASN A 89 3.68 10.41 -14.99
CA ASN A 89 3.57 11.86 -14.87
C ASN A 89 3.67 12.32 -13.41
N ALA A 90 2.89 11.71 -12.51
CA ALA A 90 2.90 12.05 -11.09
C ALA A 90 4.28 11.85 -10.47
N LEU A 91 4.94 10.72 -10.73
CA LEU A 91 6.29 10.45 -10.22
C LEU A 91 7.31 11.45 -10.75
N ARG A 92 7.23 11.81 -12.04
CA ARG A 92 8.12 12.81 -12.64
C ARG A 92 7.90 14.20 -12.04
N ALA A 93 6.65 14.62 -11.87
CA ALA A 93 6.29 15.92 -11.31
C ALA A 93 6.71 16.02 -9.84
N VAL A 94 6.49 14.96 -9.05
CA VAL A 94 6.96 14.89 -7.66
C VAL A 94 8.49 14.92 -7.60
N ALA A 95 9.20 14.12 -8.40
CA ALA A 95 10.66 14.09 -8.41
C ALA A 95 11.25 15.49 -8.69
N ARG A 96 10.69 16.21 -9.68
CA ARG A 96 11.08 17.59 -9.97
C ARG A 96 10.77 18.53 -8.80
N CYS A 97 9.58 18.44 -8.22
CA CYS A 97 9.25 19.23 -7.02
C CYS A 97 10.27 19.01 -5.90
N THR A 98 10.59 17.76 -5.58
CA THR A 98 11.49 17.43 -4.48
C THR A 98 12.95 17.78 -4.78
N GLU A 99 13.32 17.99 -6.04
CA GLU A 99 14.61 18.56 -6.45
C GLU A 99 14.64 20.08 -6.27
N GLU A 100 13.62 20.78 -6.76
CA GLU A 100 13.52 22.24 -6.72
C GLU A 100 13.27 22.77 -5.30
N ARG A 101 12.56 22.00 -4.48
CA ARG A 101 12.11 22.38 -3.13
C ARG A 101 12.47 21.32 -2.11
N PRO A 102 13.77 21.05 -1.89
CA PRO A 102 14.22 19.94 -1.06
C PRO A 102 13.77 20.08 0.40
N ASP A 103 13.68 21.31 0.90
CA ASP A 103 13.35 21.60 2.31
C ASP A 103 11.86 21.43 2.63
N GLU A 104 11.00 21.34 1.61
CA GLU A 104 9.56 21.09 1.77
C GLU A 104 9.22 19.60 1.84
N ALA A 105 10.17 18.72 1.52
CA ALA A 105 10.00 17.28 1.57
C ALA A 105 10.62 16.69 2.85
N GLN A 106 9.99 15.66 3.41
CA GLN A 106 10.59 14.91 4.51
C GLN A 106 11.80 14.13 4.00
N GLN A 107 12.96 14.39 4.57
CA GLN A 107 14.21 13.76 4.16
C GLN A 107 14.60 12.61 5.09
N HIS A 108 15.14 11.54 4.52
CA HIS A 108 15.68 10.41 5.27
C HIS A 108 16.90 9.83 4.53
N MET A 109 18.05 9.80 5.18
CA MET A 109 19.25 9.15 4.66
C MET A 109 19.20 7.64 4.98
N LEU A 110 19.31 6.80 3.96
CA LEU A 110 19.38 5.35 4.09
C LEU A 110 20.80 4.90 4.49
N GLU A 111 20.94 3.64 4.94
CA GLU A 111 22.21 3.07 5.42
C GLU A 111 23.29 3.02 4.32
N ASP A 112 22.90 2.90 3.06
CA ASP A 112 23.78 2.93 1.89
C ASP A 112 24.18 4.36 1.46
N GLY A 113 23.67 5.39 2.16
CA GLY A 113 23.87 6.80 1.84
C GLY A 113 22.95 7.35 0.75
N THR A 114 21.96 6.57 0.28
CA THR A 114 20.89 7.08 -0.58
C THR A 114 20.00 8.04 0.21
N LEU A 115 19.77 9.23 -0.32
CA LEU A 115 18.84 10.21 0.26
C LEU A 115 17.43 9.97 -0.29
N ARG A 116 16.49 9.62 0.59
CA ARG A 116 15.06 9.55 0.27
C ARG A 116 14.37 10.85 0.64
N ARG A 117 13.70 11.49 -0.32
CA ARG A 117 12.75 12.59 -0.07
C ARG A 117 11.32 12.09 -0.20
N THR A 118 10.48 12.47 0.75
CA THR A 118 9.09 12.02 0.83
C THR A 118 8.15 13.21 0.82
N VAL A 119 7.16 13.16 -0.07
CA VAL A 119 6.00 14.05 -0.03
C VAL A 119 4.76 13.21 0.20
N GLY A 120 3.86 13.72 1.03
CA GLY A 120 2.59 13.06 1.35
C GLY A 120 1.41 13.79 0.71
N ALA A 121 0.37 13.04 0.39
CA ALA A 121 -0.98 13.54 0.15
C ALA A 121 -1.95 12.75 1.05
N ARG A 122 -3.12 13.32 1.29
CA ARG A 122 -4.17 12.64 2.06
C ARG A 122 -5.49 12.73 1.32
N THR A 123 -6.24 11.65 1.32
CA THR A 123 -7.64 11.66 0.89
C THR A 123 -8.50 11.45 2.13
N VAL A 124 -9.31 12.44 2.49
CA VAL A 124 -10.18 12.40 3.67
C VAL A 124 -11.62 12.29 3.20
N LYS A 125 -12.32 11.21 3.58
CA LYS A 125 -13.72 10.96 3.17
C LYS A 125 -13.92 11.06 1.66
N GLY A 126 -13.00 10.45 0.90
CA GLY A 126 -13.00 10.50 -0.57
C GLY A 126 -12.63 11.85 -1.20
N SER A 127 -12.32 12.88 -0.40
CA SER A 127 -11.88 14.19 -0.90
C SER A 127 -10.36 14.30 -0.85
N SER A 128 -9.73 14.55 -2.00
CA SER A 128 -8.29 14.74 -2.10
C SER A 128 -7.86 16.06 -1.46
N GLU A 129 -7.00 15.99 -0.45
CA GLU A 129 -6.23 17.15 0.03
C GLU A 129 -4.99 17.37 -0.86
N PRO A 130 -4.50 18.62 -0.97
CA PRO A 130 -3.27 18.92 -1.68
C PRO A 130 -2.06 18.17 -1.11
N LEU A 131 -0.98 18.12 -1.90
CA LEU A 131 0.31 17.66 -1.39
C LEU A 131 0.73 18.52 -0.18
N VAL A 132 1.26 17.87 0.86
CA VAL A 132 1.72 18.53 2.09
C VAL A 132 2.94 19.44 1.82
N ALA A 133 3.69 19.15 0.76
CA ALA A 133 4.77 20.01 0.25
C ALA A 133 4.21 21.08 -0.69
N SER A 134 4.84 22.26 -0.76
CA SER A 134 4.46 23.33 -1.69
C SER A 134 4.90 23.02 -3.13
N CYS A 135 4.61 21.82 -3.64
CA CYS A 135 4.97 21.34 -4.97
C CYS A 135 4.32 22.10 -6.14
N GLY A 136 3.60 23.17 -5.86
CA GLY A 136 2.92 23.99 -6.86
C GLY A 136 1.73 23.26 -7.50
N ALA A 137 1.09 23.97 -8.43
CA ALA A 137 -0.14 23.50 -9.07
C ALA A 137 0.09 22.29 -9.99
N GLU A 138 1.23 22.22 -10.67
CA GLU A 138 1.51 21.16 -11.65
C GLU A 138 1.63 19.78 -10.99
N ALA A 139 2.50 19.63 -9.98
CA ALA A 139 2.64 18.36 -9.28
C ALA A 139 1.36 17.97 -8.54
N THR A 140 0.64 18.95 -7.97
CA THR A 140 -0.69 18.69 -7.38
C THR A 140 -1.63 18.09 -8.41
N ALA A 141 -1.77 18.70 -9.60
CA ALA A 141 -2.66 18.24 -10.66
C ALA A 141 -2.30 16.82 -11.15
N GLU A 142 -1.01 16.52 -11.38
CA GLU A 142 -0.59 15.19 -11.83
C GLU A 142 -0.80 14.12 -10.74
N THR A 143 -0.56 14.45 -9.46
CA THR A 143 -0.84 13.52 -8.36
C THR A 143 -2.32 13.28 -8.15
N ASP A 144 -3.16 14.31 -8.29
CA ASP A 144 -4.62 14.16 -8.19
C ASP A 144 -5.20 13.31 -9.32
N ALA A 145 -4.67 13.45 -10.54
CA ALA A 145 -5.04 12.58 -11.66
C ALA A 145 -4.72 11.11 -11.39
N LEU A 146 -3.54 10.82 -10.83
CA LEU A 146 -3.19 9.45 -10.40
C LEU A 146 -4.13 8.95 -9.30
N ARG A 147 -4.37 9.76 -8.27
CA ARG A 147 -5.22 9.40 -7.12
C ARG A 147 -6.64 9.11 -7.53
N ALA A 148 -7.22 9.89 -8.44
CA ALA A 148 -8.55 9.62 -8.98
C ALA A 148 -8.64 8.25 -9.68
N ILE A 149 -7.59 7.84 -10.41
CA ILE A 149 -7.54 6.51 -11.05
C ILE A 149 -7.42 5.40 -10.00
N VAL A 150 -6.60 5.59 -8.96
CA VAL A 150 -6.43 4.62 -7.87
C VAL A 150 -7.71 4.48 -7.05
N ASP A 151 -8.41 5.58 -6.75
CA ASP A 151 -9.72 5.57 -6.07
C ASP A 151 -10.77 4.83 -6.92
N ALA A 152 -10.87 5.14 -8.21
CA ALA A 152 -11.76 4.44 -9.14
C ALA A 152 -11.47 2.93 -9.18
N ALA A 153 -10.19 2.56 -9.15
CA ALA A 153 -9.77 1.16 -9.10
C ALA A 153 -10.11 0.47 -7.79
N THR A 154 -9.90 1.15 -6.67
CA THR A 154 -10.23 0.66 -5.33
C THR A 154 -11.74 0.43 -5.22
N ARG A 155 -12.57 1.39 -5.64
CA ARG A 155 -14.03 1.25 -5.66
C ARG A 155 -14.51 0.09 -6.53
N ARG A 156 -13.87 -0.14 -7.69
CA ARG A 156 -14.22 -1.26 -8.56
C ARG A 156 -13.88 -2.59 -7.91
N PHE A 157 -12.69 -2.70 -7.31
CA PHE A 157 -12.28 -3.87 -6.56
C PHE A 157 -13.22 -4.17 -5.40
N VAL A 158 -13.56 -3.16 -4.60
CA VAL A 158 -14.51 -3.26 -3.48
C VAL A 158 -15.88 -3.78 -3.92
N ARG A 159 -16.43 -3.22 -5.01
CA ARG A 159 -17.71 -3.70 -5.56
C ARG A 159 -17.66 -5.16 -6.00
N ALA A 160 -16.51 -5.64 -6.49
CA ALA A 160 -16.35 -7.05 -6.85
C ALA A 160 -16.31 -7.98 -5.62
N LEU A 161 -15.99 -7.46 -4.43
CA LEU A 161 -15.99 -8.21 -3.17
C LEU A 161 -17.30 -8.11 -2.39
N GLU A 162 -18.14 -7.10 -2.65
CA GLU A 162 -19.40 -6.88 -1.93
C GLU A 162 -20.27 -8.14 -1.81
N PRO A 163 -20.45 -8.97 -2.88
CA PRO A 163 -21.25 -10.19 -2.79
C PRO A 163 -20.68 -11.27 -1.85
N LEU A 164 -19.39 -11.16 -1.48
CA LEU A 164 -18.72 -12.10 -0.59
C LEU A 164 -18.93 -11.75 0.89
N VAL A 165 -19.43 -10.54 1.17
CA VAL A 165 -19.73 -10.09 2.54
C VAL A 165 -21.13 -10.55 2.92
N SER A 166 -21.23 -11.20 4.08
CA SER A 166 -22.53 -11.64 4.59
C SER A 166 -23.38 -10.43 4.97
N ALA A 167 -24.53 -10.29 4.30
CA ALA A 167 -25.51 -9.27 4.64
C ALA A 167 -25.89 -9.33 6.13
N GLY A 168 -25.98 -8.17 6.77
CA GLY A 168 -26.34 -8.04 8.19
C GLY A 168 -25.19 -8.27 9.18
N ARG A 169 -23.98 -8.59 8.71
CA ARG A 169 -22.79 -8.56 9.55
C ARG A 169 -22.16 -7.17 9.45
N GLY A 170 -22.36 -6.34 10.49
CA GLY A 170 -21.75 -5.01 10.54
C GLY A 170 -20.24 -5.09 10.33
N LEU A 171 -19.71 -4.18 9.51
CA LEU A 171 -18.28 -4.07 9.23
C LEU A 171 -17.60 -3.18 10.29
N PRO A 172 -16.26 -3.20 10.38
CA PRO A 172 -15.53 -2.31 11.27
C PRO A 172 -15.95 -0.85 11.10
N GLY A 173 -16.04 -0.10 12.21
CA GLY A 173 -16.47 1.29 12.17
C GLY A 173 -17.97 1.50 11.96
N GLY A 174 -18.78 0.43 11.91
CA GLY A 174 -20.23 0.53 11.75
C GLY A 174 -20.70 0.65 10.30
N ALA A 175 -19.80 0.46 9.32
CA ALA A 175 -20.17 0.42 7.91
C ALA A 175 -21.10 -0.78 7.61
N GLU A 176 -22.07 -0.58 6.73
CA GLU A 176 -22.99 -1.61 6.27
C GLU A 176 -22.48 -2.30 5.00
N THR A 177 -21.67 -1.59 4.21
CA THR A 177 -21.07 -2.09 2.96
C THR A 177 -19.56 -1.87 2.93
N LEU A 178 -18.83 -2.68 2.14
CA LEU A 178 -17.40 -2.43 1.91
C LEU A 178 -17.19 -1.09 1.20
N GLY A 179 -18.15 -0.69 0.35
CA GLY A 179 -18.19 0.62 -0.29
C GLY A 179 -18.13 1.78 0.71
N GLU A 180 -18.96 1.74 1.75
CA GLU A 180 -18.95 2.72 2.84
C GLU A 180 -17.64 2.72 3.61
N LEU A 181 -17.13 1.52 3.95
CA LEU A 181 -15.87 1.38 4.66
C LEU A 181 -14.70 2.05 3.91
N VAL A 182 -14.66 1.93 2.59
CA VAL A 182 -13.63 2.56 1.76
C VAL A 182 -13.90 4.05 1.54
N LEU A 183 -15.15 4.47 1.43
CA LEU A 183 -15.53 5.88 1.31
C LEU A 183 -15.09 6.70 2.53
N ASP A 184 -15.24 6.13 3.73
CA ASP A 184 -14.90 6.77 4.99
C ASP A 184 -13.44 6.58 5.39
N ALA A 185 -12.67 5.78 4.64
CA ALA A 185 -11.25 5.58 4.91
C ALA A 185 -10.44 6.86 4.62
N GLU A 186 -9.43 7.10 5.47
CA GLU A 186 -8.37 8.05 5.14
C GLU A 186 -7.32 7.32 4.30
N HIS A 187 -7.08 7.80 3.08
CA HIS A 187 -6.00 7.30 2.25
C HIS A 187 -4.77 8.16 2.46
N LEU A 188 -3.67 7.54 2.86
CA LEU A 188 -2.38 8.20 3.00
C LEU A 188 -1.52 7.79 1.82
N GLU A 189 -1.32 8.72 0.89
CA GLU A 189 -0.44 8.53 -0.24
C GLU A 189 0.93 9.13 0.06
N HIS A 190 1.99 8.34 -0.14
CA HIS A 190 3.36 8.82 -0.06
C HIS A 190 4.07 8.61 -1.38
N PHE A 191 4.82 9.63 -1.79
CA PHE A 191 5.68 9.59 -2.95
C PHE A 191 7.12 9.74 -2.48
N HIS A 192 7.98 8.85 -2.95
CA HIS A 192 9.40 8.85 -2.61
C HIS A 192 10.24 9.11 -3.85
N ALA A 193 11.15 10.07 -3.74
CA ALA A 193 12.23 10.29 -4.69
C ALA A 193 13.55 9.87 -4.02
N TYR A 194 14.33 9.04 -4.71
CA TYR A 194 15.63 8.56 -4.22
C TYR A 194 16.76 9.22 -4.98
N TYR A 195 17.70 9.79 -4.24
CA TYR A 195 18.88 10.46 -4.75
C TYR A 195 20.12 9.69 -4.29
N PRO A 196 21.01 9.29 -5.21
CA PRO A 196 22.23 8.57 -4.84
C PRO A 196 23.13 9.45 -3.98
N ARG A 197 24.03 8.80 -3.23
CA ARG A 197 25.04 9.50 -2.43
C ARG A 197 25.90 10.38 -3.34
N ARG A 198 26.15 11.63 -2.92
CA ARG A 198 27.05 12.54 -3.65
C ARG A 198 28.43 11.87 -3.81
N GLY A 199 28.86 11.66 -5.06
CA GLY A 199 30.13 11.01 -5.41
C GLY A 199 30.00 9.65 -6.10
N ASP A 200 28.81 9.03 -6.08
CA ASP A 200 28.53 7.85 -6.89
C ASP A 200 28.03 8.30 -8.28
N GLU A 201 28.97 8.57 -9.20
CA GLU A 201 28.71 8.88 -10.63
C GLU A 201 28.17 7.65 -11.41
N ARG A 202 27.09 7.03 -10.94
CA ARG A 202 26.25 6.24 -11.86
C ARG A 202 25.34 7.21 -12.62
N PRO A 203 25.14 7.03 -13.93
CA PRO A 203 24.32 7.92 -14.74
C PRO A 203 22.96 8.13 -14.06
N ALA A 204 22.65 9.40 -13.78
CA ALA A 204 21.59 9.87 -12.90
C ALA A 204 20.20 9.47 -13.39
N GLY A 205 19.75 8.28 -13.00
CA GLY A 205 18.34 7.93 -13.01
C GLY A 205 17.78 8.15 -11.60
N VAL A 206 17.05 9.24 -11.38
CA VAL A 206 16.20 9.36 -10.18
C VAL A 206 15.12 8.30 -10.30
N THR A 207 15.11 7.35 -9.36
CA THR A 207 14.03 6.36 -9.25
C THR A 207 12.96 6.92 -8.33
N GLY A 208 11.73 6.94 -8.81
CA GLY A 208 10.55 7.34 -8.04
C GLY A 208 9.72 6.11 -7.66
N GLU A 209 9.29 6.04 -6.40
CA GLU A 209 8.36 5.01 -5.93
C GLU A 209 7.10 5.66 -5.34
N HIS A 210 5.96 5.02 -5.54
CA HIS A 210 4.68 5.49 -5.03
C HIS A 210 4.02 4.36 -4.23
N HIS A 211 3.59 4.69 -3.02
CA HIS A 211 2.80 3.79 -2.17
C HIS A 211 1.50 4.49 -1.75
N ALA A 212 0.38 3.79 -1.92
CA ALA A 212 -0.89 4.15 -1.31
C ALA A 212 -1.20 3.18 -0.18
N ARG A 213 -1.55 3.69 1.00
CA ARG A 213 -2.04 2.88 2.13
C ARG A 213 -3.39 3.41 2.58
N ASN A 214 -4.30 2.50 2.89
CA ASN A 214 -5.56 2.83 3.55
C ASN A 214 -5.32 2.78 5.06
N ALA A 215 -5.60 3.86 5.77
CA ALA A 215 -5.68 3.83 7.22
C ALA A 215 -7.12 3.41 7.62
N ALA A 216 -7.24 2.56 8.64
CA ALA A 216 -8.54 2.29 9.23
C ALA A 216 -9.12 3.61 9.79
N PRO A 217 -10.44 3.81 9.75
CA PRO A 217 -11.06 5.00 10.33
C PRO A 217 -10.65 5.12 11.79
N THR A 218 -9.96 6.21 12.11
CA THR A 218 -9.61 6.53 13.50
C THR A 218 -10.91 6.81 14.23
N PRO A 219 -11.24 6.12 15.34
CA PRO A 219 -12.46 6.44 16.08
C PRO A 219 -12.40 7.91 16.48
N HIS A 220 -13.39 8.69 16.02
CA HIS A 220 -13.51 10.11 16.35
C HIS A 220 -13.58 10.24 17.88
N ARG A 221 -12.45 10.59 18.50
CA ARG A 221 -12.45 11.12 19.85
C ARG A 221 -13.03 12.51 19.72
N GLU A 222 -14.26 12.71 20.22
CA GLU A 222 -14.88 14.03 20.35
C GLU A 222 -13.88 15.00 20.97
N LEU A 223 -13.27 15.84 20.14
CA LEU A 223 -12.61 17.05 20.59
C LEU A 223 -13.72 18.04 20.93
N SER A 224 -14.27 17.89 22.13
CA SER A 224 -15.04 18.94 22.79
C SER A 224 -14.20 20.21 22.78
N ARG A 225 -14.62 21.18 21.97
CA ARG A 225 -14.24 22.58 22.08
C ARG A 225 -14.62 23.06 23.49
N ALA A 226 -13.64 23.12 24.38
CA ALA A 226 -13.71 24.05 25.51
C ALA A 226 -13.34 25.44 24.97
N SER A 227 -14.39 26.25 24.81
CA SER A 227 -14.31 27.70 24.79
C SER A 227 -13.45 28.20 25.94
N LEU A 228 -12.57 29.17 25.70
CA LEU A 228 -12.25 30.21 26.67
C LEU A 228 -11.78 31.46 25.93
N ALA A 229 -12.35 32.58 26.36
CA ALA A 229 -12.11 33.95 25.96
C ALA A 229 -10.69 34.44 26.33
#